data_AF-A0A0P1I9I8-F1
#
_entry.id   AF-A0A0P1I9I8-F1
#
_cell.length_a   1.000
_cell.length_b   1.000
_cell.length_c   1.000
_cell.angle_alpha   90.00
_cell.angle_beta   90.00
_cell.angle_gamma   90.00
#
_symmetry.space_group_name_H-M   'P 1'
#
loop_
_entity.id
_entity.type
_entity.pdbx_description
1 polymer ?
#
loop_
_entity_poly.entity_id
_entity_poly.type
_entity_poly.pdbx_seq_one_letter_code
_entity_poly.pdbx_strand_id
1 'polypeptide(L)'
;MVEMSFSKLIDVSPDMGPDTGPLSRTDHRESAENYSGELFRHDIYRVAECRDGIQWLFQRQRPQFPAGGAAWDTLGYCVSKSGLNRLVRAYIACDAPELDALPEHFQRRCRDE
;
A
#
# COMPACT_ATOMS: atom_id res chain seq x y z
N MET A 1 1.66 -70.05 -22.45
CA MET A 1 2.81 -69.20 -22.82
C MET A 1 2.39 -67.76 -22.56
N VAL A 2 3.00 -66.91 -21.75
CA VAL A 2 4.08 -66.93 -20.77
C VAL A 2 3.69 -65.80 -19.78
N GLU A 3 3.68 -66.08 -18.48
CA GLU A 3 3.77 -65.05 -17.44
C GLU A 3 5.17 -64.43 -17.47
N MET A 4 5.28 -63.10 -17.42
CA MET A 4 6.51 -62.40 -17.00
C MET A 4 6.13 -61.13 -16.24
N SER A 5 6.26 -61.20 -14.91
CA SER A 5 6.33 -60.04 -14.00
C SER A 5 7.47 -59.09 -14.38
N PHE A 6 7.34 -57.80 -14.04
CA PHE A 6 8.49 -56.98 -13.62
C PHE A 6 8.05 -55.85 -12.67
N SER A 7 8.58 -55.88 -11.45
CA SER A 7 8.44 -54.86 -10.42
C SER A 7 9.42 -53.70 -10.65
N LYS A 8 9.01 -52.44 -10.37
CA LYS A 8 9.92 -51.35 -9.92
C LYS A 8 9.10 -50.15 -9.39
N LEU A 9 9.03 -49.98 -8.06
CA LEU A 9 9.80 -49.05 -7.21
C LEU A 9 9.27 -47.59 -7.20
N ILE A 10 8.55 -47.29 -6.11
CA ILE A 10 8.62 -46.12 -5.20
C ILE A 10 9.32 -44.83 -5.66
N ASP A 11 8.57 -43.74 -5.41
CA ASP A 11 8.95 -42.44 -4.84
C ASP A 11 9.71 -41.41 -5.69
N VAL A 12 9.00 -40.36 -6.14
CA VAL A 12 9.51 -38.98 -6.23
C VAL A 12 8.37 -38.00 -5.91
N SER A 13 8.42 -37.48 -4.68
CA SER A 13 8.23 -36.09 -4.25
C SER A 13 6.88 -35.37 -4.47
N PRO A 14 6.49 -34.50 -3.51
CA PRO A 14 5.21 -33.83 -3.51
C PRO A 14 5.17 -32.76 -4.60
N ASP A 15 4.09 -32.80 -5.35
CA ASP A 15 3.55 -31.72 -6.16
C ASP A 15 3.56 -30.43 -5.31
N MET A 16 4.52 -29.53 -5.59
CA MET A 16 4.46 -28.16 -5.10
C MET A 16 3.20 -27.55 -5.73
N GLY A 17 2.12 -27.56 -4.96
CA GLY A 17 0.91 -26.81 -5.28
C GLY A 17 1.26 -25.34 -5.57
N PRO A 18 0.41 -24.64 -6.33
CA PRO A 18 0.67 -23.25 -6.66
C PRO A 18 0.71 -22.44 -5.36
N ASP A 19 1.92 -21.99 -5.01
CA ASP A 19 2.20 -21.02 -3.95
C ASP A 19 1.44 -19.73 -4.30
N THR A 20 0.16 -19.73 -3.95
CA THR A 20 -0.75 -18.59 -4.06
C THR A 20 -0.85 -17.98 -2.67
N GLY A 21 0.31 -17.78 -2.03
CA GLY A 21 0.41 -16.85 -0.93
C GLY A 21 0.34 -15.44 -1.52
N PRO A 22 -0.57 -14.56 -1.09
CA PRO A 22 -0.45 -13.16 -1.45
C PRO A 22 0.82 -12.65 -0.76
N LEU A 23 1.93 -12.65 -1.48
CA LEU A 23 3.08 -11.80 -1.18
C LEU A 23 2.61 -10.37 -1.42
N SER A 24 1.74 -9.86 -0.55
CA SER A 24 1.45 -8.44 -0.40
C SER A 24 2.69 -7.81 0.21
N ARG A 25 3.79 -7.85 -0.54
CA ARG A 25 5.06 -7.26 -0.19
C ARG A 25 4.84 -5.77 -0.21
N THR A 26 4.82 -5.16 0.96
CA THR A 26 4.64 -3.73 1.14
C THR A 26 5.63 -2.99 0.24
N ASP A 27 5.10 -2.23 -0.73
CA ASP A 27 5.92 -1.48 -1.66
C ASP A 27 6.31 -0.15 -0.99
N HIS A 28 7.59 0.22 -1.09
CA HIS A 28 8.10 1.46 -0.52
C HIS A 28 7.82 2.69 -1.40
N ARG A 29 7.23 2.50 -2.59
CA ARG A 29 6.80 3.58 -3.47
C ARG A 29 5.55 4.22 -2.89
N GLU A 30 5.61 5.52 -2.64
CA GLU A 30 4.50 6.33 -2.12
C GLU A 30 3.26 6.33 -3.01
N SER A 31 3.40 5.94 -4.28
CA SER A 31 2.32 5.82 -5.25
C SER A 31 1.78 4.40 -5.39
N ALA A 32 2.35 3.42 -4.68
CA ALA A 32 1.89 2.05 -4.71
C ALA A 32 0.58 1.87 -3.94
N GLU A 33 -0.19 0.86 -4.34
CA GLU A 33 -1.47 0.53 -3.73
C GLU A 33 -1.33 0.08 -2.27
N ASN A 34 -0.27 -0.67 -1.97
CA ASN A 34 0.03 -1.27 -0.67
C ASN A 34 1.19 -0.55 0.04
N TYR A 35 1.25 0.77 -0.11
CA TYR A 35 2.28 1.61 0.51
C TYR A 35 2.15 1.60 2.04
N SER A 36 3.27 1.31 2.74
CA SER A 36 3.27 1.14 4.21
C SER A 36 2.94 2.41 4.98
N GLY A 37 3.19 3.58 4.39
CA GLY A 37 2.96 4.87 5.04
C GLY A 37 1.52 5.35 4.97
N GLU A 38 0.57 4.57 4.43
CA GLU A 38 -0.85 4.94 4.43
C GLU A 38 -1.39 5.07 5.85
N LEU A 39 -1.92 6.25 6.19
CA LEU A 39 -2.51 6.53 7.50
C LEU A 39 -3.99 6.18 7.50
N PHE A 40 -4.71 6.65 6.48
CA PHE A 40 -6.11 6.31 6.25
C PHE A 40 -6.49 6.55 4.79
N ARG A 41 -7.58 5.90 4.39
CA ARG A 41 -8.15 5.95 3.04
C ARG A 41 -9.63 6.28 3.12
N HIS A 42 -10.08 7.14 2.22
CA HIS A 42 -11.46 7.55 2.07
C HIS A 42 -11.82 7.49 0.58
N ASP A 43 -12.55 6.44 0.18
CA ASP A 43 -12.86 6.13 -1.22
C ASP A 43 -11.61 6.12 -2.11
N ILE A 44 -11.58 7.03 -3.10
CA ILE A 44 -10.49 7.23 -4.06
C ILE A 44 -9.43 8.19 -3.53
N TYR A 45 -9.49 8.61 -2.26
CA TYR A 45 -8.52 9.50 -1.64
C TYR A 45 -7.81 8.79 -0.51
N ARG A 46 -6.56 9.17 -0.26
CA ARG A 46 -5.83 8.71 0.92
C ARG A 46 -4.90 9.77 1.46
N VAL A 47 -4.59 9.63 2.73
CA VAL A 47 -3.51 10.35 3.38
C VAL A 47 -2.43 9.33 3.77
N ALA A 48 -1.19 9.64 3.43
CA ALA A 48 -0.04 8.82 3.75
C ALA A 48 1.11 9.68 4.29
N GLU A 49 2.02 9.09 5.04
CA GLU A 49 3.30 9.69 5.39
C GLU A 49 4.29 9.55 4.23
N CYS A 50 4.99 10.64 3.90
CA CYS A 50 6.09 10.60 2.95
C CYS A 50 7.17 9.60 3.44
N ARG A 51 7.82 8.93 2.50
CA ARG A 51 8.86 7.92 2.77
C ARG A 51 9.98 8.46 3.65
N ASP A 52 10.31 9.74 3.49
CA ASP A 52 11.35 10.42 4.24
C ASP A 52 10.89 10.87 5.63
N GLY A 53 9.60 10.69 5.97
CA GLY A 53 9.08 11.00 7.31
C GLY A 53 9.14 12.48 7.65
N ILE A 54 8.93 13.36 6.66
CA ILE A 54 8.99 14.83 6.83
C ILE A 54 7.65 15.55 6.63
N GLN A 55 6.69 14.90 5.98
CA GLN A 55 5.41 15.50 5.57
C GLN A 55 4.34 14.44 5.27
N TRP A 56 3.08 14.85 5.28
CA TRP A 56 1.96 14.06 4.77
C TRP A 56 1.77 14.26 3.27
N LEU A 57 1.29 13.21 2.63
CA LEU A 57 0.86 13.15 1.24
C LEU A 57 -0.65 13.04 1.22
N PHE A 58 -1.32 13.95 0.51
CA PHE A 58 -2.72 13.75 0.13
C PHE A 58 -2.75 13.26 -1.31
N GLN A 59 -3.36 12.10 -1.54
CA GLN A 59 -3.31 11.44 -2.82
C GLN A 59 -4.69 11.03 -3.31
N ARG A 60 -4.85 10.92 -4.63
CA ARG A 60 -6.05 10.42 -5.30
C ARG A 60 -5.72 9.21 -6.15
N GLN A 61 -6.56 8.21 -6.11
CA GLN A 61 -6.47 7.02 -6.94
C GLN A 61 -6.64 7.40 -8.41
N ARG A 62 -5.79 6.81 -9.26
CA ARG A 62 -5.92 6.96 -10.71
C ARG A 62 -7.04 6.08 -11.24
N PRO A 63 -7.95 6.62 -12.07
CA PRO A 63 -8.95 5.79 -12.73
C PRO A 63 -8.26 4.82 -13.70
N GLN A 64 -8.74 3.57 -13.77
CA GLN A 64 -8.31 2.53 -14.72
C GLN A 64 -6.85 2.06 -14.56
N PHE A 65 -6.40 1.90 -13.32
CA PHE A 65 -5.03 1.46 -13.07
C PHE A 65 -4.87 -0.08 -13.20
N PRO A 66 -4.09 -0.61 -14.16
CA PRO A 66 -3.81 -2.04 -14.28
C PRO A 66 -2.83 -2.50 -13.20
N ALA A 67 -3.05 -3.67 -12.61
CA ALA A 67 -2.20 -4.23 -11.56
C ALA A 67 -0.69 -4.16 -11.92
N GLY A 68 0.09 -3.28 -11.29
CA GLY A 68 1.56 -3.27 -11.45
C GLY A 68 2.33 -1.93 -11.45
N GLY A 69 1.69 -0.77 -11.35
CA GLY A 69 2.38 0.53 -11.21
C GLY A 69 1.72 1.52 -10.24
N ALA A 70 2.06 2.80 -10.40
CA ALA A 70 1.64 3.88 -9.51
C ALA A 70 0.12 4.11 -9.55
N ALA A 71 -0.61 3.52 -8.59
CA ALA A 71 -2.06 3.60 -8.44
C ALA A 71 -2.56 4.96 -7.92
N TRP A 72 -1.66 5.77 -7.36
CA TRP A 72 -2.00 7.02 -6.69
C TRP A 72 -1.24 8.22 -7.24
N ASP A 73 -1.96 9.33 -7.44
CA ASP A 73 -1.42 10.66 -7.72
C ASP A 73 -1.37 11.51 -6.46
N THR A 74 -0.23 12.13 -6.20
CA THR A 74 -0.12 13.11 -5.10
C THR A 74 -0.74 14.44 -5.51
N LEU A 75 -1.81 14.82 -4.82
CA LEU A 75 -2.49 16.11 -4.99
C LEU A 75 -1.79 17.24 -4.21
N GLY A 76 -1.14 16.90 -3.10
CA GLY A 76 -0.39 17.87 -2.32
C GLY A 76 0.41 17.28 -1.18
N TYR A 77 1.35 18.10 -0.70
CA TYR A 77 2.23 17.81 0.42
C TYR A 77 1.90 18.77 1.56
N CYS A 78 1.76 18.26 2.78
CA CYS A 78 1.37 19.07 3.92
C CYS A 78 2.21 18.72 5.15
N VAL A 79 2.72 19.76 5.83
CA VAL A 79 3.43 19.63 7.12
C VAL A 79 2.59 20.10 8.30
N SER A 80 1.39 20.65 8.05
CA SER A 80 0.45 21.10 9.07
C SER A 80 -0.93 20.49 8.88
N LYS A 81 -1.59 20.17 9.99
CA LYS A 81 -2.94 19.61 10.03
C LYS A 81 -3.96 20.54 9.39
N SER A 82 -3.80 21.85 9.59
CA SER A 82 -4.66 22.87 8.99
C SER A 82 -4.53 22.93 7.47
N GLY A 83 -3.30 22.80 6.94
CA GLY A 83 -3.04 22.71 5.51
C GLY A 83 -3.65 21.46 4.89
N LEU A 84 -3.46 20.32 5.55
CA LEU A 84 -4.02 19.04 5.12
C LEU A 84 -5.56 19.05 5.15
N ASN A 85 -6.18 19.57 6.23
CA ASN A 85 -7.62 19.74 6.33
C ASN A 85 -8.19 20.63 5.22
N ARG A 86 -7.53 21.75 4.94
CA ARG A 86 -7.94 22.65 3.86
C ARG A 86 -7.91 21.94 2.51
N LEU A 87 -6.87 21.13 2.27
CA LEU A 87 -6.73 20.36 1.04
C LEU A 87 -7.81 19.28 0.94
N VAL A 88 -8.01 18.50 2.00
CA VAL A 88 -9.05 17.46 2.07
C VAL A 88 -10.43 18.05 1.83
N ARG A 89 -10.79 19.14 2.51
CA ARG A 89 -12.07 19.84 2.28
C ARG A 89 -12.23 20.34 0.85
N ALA A 90 -11.14 20.76 0.19
CA ALA A 90 -11.19 21.24 -1.19
C ALA A 90 -11.51 20.11 -2.21
N TYR A 91 -11.15 18.86 -1.91
CA TYR A 91 -11.32 17.72 -2.82
C TYR A 91 -12.47 16.77 -2.44
N ILE A 92 -12.66 16.52 -1.15
CA ILE A 92 -13.68 15.59 -0.62
C ILE A 92 -14.97 16.35 -0.27
N ALA A 93 -14.90 17.66 -0.01
CA ALA A 93 -16.02 18.48 0.47
C ALA A 93 -16.69 17.94 1.75
N CYS A 94 -15.97 17.14 2.53
CA CYS A 94 -16.39 16.55 3.79
C CYS A 94 -15.27 16.69 4.84
N ASP A 95 -15.64 16.61 6.11
CA ASP A 95 -14.71 16.50 7.22
C ASP A 95 -14.31 15.04 7.42
N ALA A 96 -13.00 14.78 7.49
CA ALA A 96 -12.45 13.46 7.76
C ALA A 96 -12.02 13.41 9.25
N PRO A 97 -12.78 12.75 10.14
CA PRO A 97 -12.48 12.72 11.57
C PRO A 97 -11.12 12.07 11.89
N GLU A 98 -10.59 11.25 10.98
CA GLU A 98 -9.25 10.65 11.09
C GLU A 98 -8.15 11.71 11.09
N LEU A 99 -8.38 12.88 10.47
CA LEU A 99 -7.46 14.01 10.53
C LEU A 99 -7.34 14.59 11.93
N ASP A 100 -8.39 14.52 12.76
CA ASP A 100 -8.37 15.08 14.11
C ASP A 100 -7.39 14.36 15.03
N ALA A 101 -7.13 13.08 14.77
CA ALA A 101 -6.14 12.28 15.49
C ALA A 101 -4.69 12.64 15.12
N LEU A 102 -4.47 13.38 14.03
CA LEU A 102 -3.13 13.82 13.63
C LEU A 102 -2.65 14.99 14.50
N PRO A 103 -1.32 15.08 14.77
CA PRO A 103 -0.74 16.24 15.44
C PRO A 103 -0.93 17.51 14.60
N GLU A 104 -0.90 18.69 15.23
CA GLU A 104 -1.06 19.97 14.51
C GLU A 104 0.01 20.20 13.44
N HIS A 105 1.22 19.67 13.68
CA HIS A 105 2.35 19.72 12.76
C HIS A 105 2.93 18.31 12.59
N PHE A 106 3.43 18.03 11.38
CA PHE A 106 4.08 16.76 11.10
C PHE A 106 5.28 16.60 12.03
N GLN A 107 5.28 15.53 12.82
CA GLN A 107 6.40 15.20 13.68
C GLN A 107 7.43 14.45 12.85
N ARG A 108 8.46 15.18 12.39
CA ARG A 108 9.53 14.59 11.61
C ARG A 108 10.09 13.40 12.36
N ARG A 109 10.11 12.24 11.72
CA ARG A 109 10.83 11.09 12.26
C ARG A 109 12.30 11.42 12.07
N CYS A 110 13.00 11.75 13.16
CA CYS A 110 14.46 11.68 13.13
C CYS A 110 14.76 10.24 12.75
N ARG A 111 15.32 10.04 11.56
CA ARG A 111 15.81 8.72 11.18
C ARG A 111 17.12 8.59 11.93
N ASP A 112 17.04 8.05 13.14
CA ASP A 112 18.23 7.58 13.86
C ASP A 112 18.90 6.55 12.92
N GLU A 113 19.99 6.97 12.28
CA GLU A 113 20.87 6.13 11.45
C GLU A 113 21.66 5.14 12.29
#